data_AF-Q64ZP3-F1
#
_entry.id   AF-Q64ZP3-F1
#
_cell.length_a   1.000
_cell.length_b   1.000
_cell.length_c   1.000
_cell.angle_alpha   90.00
_cell.angle_beta   90.00
_cell.angle_gamma   90.00
#
_symmetry.space_group_name_H-M   'P 1'
#
loop_
_entity.id
_entity.type
_entity.pdbx_description
1 polymer ?
#
loop_
_entity_poly.entity_id
_entity_poly.type
_entity_poly.pdbx_seq_one_letter_code
_entity_poly.pdbx_strand_id
1 'polypeptide(L)'
;MKEVKDRDAQFKNISSIRTACWKIGFPMISIDTKKKELIGKFKRNGKVLIKTQQKSLDYDFAIFSNGQIIPHGIYDATGNVEYVTISTSHDASKFVCDNIHNVFKNSIIRSICS
;
A
#
# COMPACT_ATOMS: atom_id res chain seq x y z
N MET A 1 22.11 5.53 20.52
CA MET A 1 21.37 6.23 19.43
C MET A 1 22.33 7.21 18.79
N LYS A 2 22.53 7.18 17.47
CA LYS A 2 23.52 8.03 16.79
C LYS A 2 22.99 9.47 16.73
N GLU A 3 23.74 10.44 17.22
CA GLU A 3 23.38 11.84 17.03
C GLU A 3 23.61 12.23 15.56
N VAL A 4 22.59 12.82 14.96
CA VAL A 4 22.60 13.34 13.59
C VAL A 4 22.39 14.84 13.71
N LYS A 5 23.34 15.63 13.20
CA LYS A 5 23.19 17.10 13.14
C LYS A 5 21.91 17.47 12.40
N ASP A 6 21.26 18.53 12.87
CA ASP A 6 20.07 19.12 12.24
C ASP A 6 18.81 18.23 12.18
N ARG A 7 18.77 17.12 12.95
CA ARG A 7 17.61 16.23 13.03
C ARG A 7 16.31 16.98 13.33
N ASP A 8 16.34 17.88 14.31
CA ASP A 8 15.16 18.66 14.71
C ASP A 8 14.72 19.66 13.62
N ALA A 9 15.67 20.30 12.96
CA ALA A 9 15.39 21.22 11.86
C ALA A 9 14.68 20.51 10.69
N GLN A 10 15.07 19.27 10.37
CA GLN A 10 14.39 18.46 9.35
C GLN A 10 12.93 18.18 9.71
N PHE A 11 12.64 17.76 10.94
CA PHE A 11 11.26 17.49 11.38
C PHE A 11 10.40 18.75 11.41
N LYS A 12 10.97 19.89 11.84
CA LYS A 12 10.29 21.19 11.79
C LYS A 12 9.94 21.60 10.36
N ASN A 13 10.85 21.40 9.40
CA ASN A 13 10.59 21.69 8.00
C ASN A 13 9.46 20.82 7.43
N ILE A 14 9.52 19.50 7.64
CA ILE A 14 8.47 18.56 7.21
C ILE A 14 7.11 18.95 7.82
N SER A 15 7.08 19.30 9.11
CA SER A 15 5.85 19.71 9.79
C SER A 15 5.26 20.99 9.20
N SER A 16 6.10 21.98 8.87
CA SER A 16 5.68 23.23 8.23
C SER A 16 5.05 22.98 6.85
N ILE A 17 5.72 22.19 6.00
CA ILE A 17 5.22 21.81 4.68
C ILE A 17 3.89 21.07 4.80
N ARG A 18 3.83 20.07 5.69
CA ARG A 18 2.61 19.29 5.94
C ARG A 18 1.43 20.17 6.35
N THR A 19 1.69 21.16 7.21
CA THR A 19 0.67 22.12 7.66
C THR A 19 0.19 23.02 6.52
N ALA A 20 1.10 23.50 5.67
CA ALA A 20 0.75 24.31 4.50
C ALA A 20 -0.11 23.51 3.51
N CYS A 21 0.30 22.28 3.18
CA CYS A 21 -0.45 21.35 2.34
C CYS A 21 -1.86 21.08 2.89
N TRP A 22 -1.99 20.80 4.19
CA TRP A 22 -3.29 20.58 4.82
C TRP A 22 -4.22 21.78 4.67
N LYS A 23 -3.71 23.00 4.91
CA LYS A 23 -4.50 24.25 4.85
C LYS A 23 -5.08 24.52 3.46
N ILE A 24 -4.36 24.12 2.40
CA ILE A 24 -4.82 24.30 1.01
C ILE A 24 -5.60 23.09 0.47
N GLY A 25 -5.85 22.07 1.31
CA GLY A 25 -6.52 20.85 0.89
C GLY A 25 -5.67 19.96 -0.02
N PHE A 26 -4.34 20.10 0.01
CA PHE A 26 -3.44 19.27 -0.80
C PHE A 26 -3.48 17.82 -0.32
N PRO A 27 -3.75 16.85 -1.21
CA PRO A 27 -3.83 15.45 -0.82
C PRO A 27 -2.49 14.97 -0.29
N MET A 28 -2.52 14.40 0.92
CA MET A 28 -1.35 13.79 1.54
C MET A 28 -1.53 12.29 1.50
N ILE A 29 -0.86 11.66 0.53
CA ILE A 29 -0.97 10.23 0.30
C ILE A 29 0.22 9.48 0.90
N SER A 30 -0.08 8.34 1.52
CA SER A 30 0.88 7.30 1.85
C SER A 30 0.74 6.19 0.82
N ILE A 31 1.86 5.73 0.28
CA ILE A 31 1.90 4.65 -0.71
C ILE A 31 2.78 3.55 -0.13
N ASP A 32 2.29 2.32 -0.17
CA ASP A 32 3.02 1.16 0.37
C ASP A 32 2.70 -0.10 -0.43
N THR A 33 3.73 -0.89 -0.71
CA THR A 33 3.56 -2.26 -1.21
C THR A 33 3.68 -3.22 -0.05
N LYS A 34 2.63 -4.01 0.19
CA LYS A 34 2.66 -5.02 1.25
C LYS A 34 3.41 -6.26 0.81
N LYS A 35 3.66 -7.14 1.79
CA LYS A 35 4.27 -8.45 1.55
C LYS A 35 3.57 -9.16 0.41
N LYS A 36 4.37 -9.65 -0.55
CA LYS A 36 3.88 -10.48 -1.64
C LYS A 36 3.45 -11.83 -1.12
N GLU A 37 2.30 -12.32 -1.54
CA GLU A 37 1.69 -13.53 -1.02
C GLU A 37 1.58 -14.60 -2.11
N LEU A 38 2.05 -15.82 -1.82
CA LEU A 38 1.96 -16.93 -2.77
C LEU A 38 0.51 -17.41 -2.89
N ILE A 39 0.07 -17.64 -4.12
CA ILE A 39 -1.23 -18.23 -4.44
C ILE A 39 -1.07 -19.74 -4.46
N GLY A 40 -1.87 -20.47 -3.70
CA GLY A 40 -1.80 -21.92 -3.64
C GLY A 40 -2.37 -22.48 -2.34
N LYS A 41 -2.19 -23.78 -2.12
CA LYS A 41 -2.62 -24.52 -0.93
C LYS A 41 -1.64 -24.34 0.23
N PHE A 42 -1.31 -23.10 0.55
CA PHE A 42 -0.40 -22.74 1.63
C PHE A 42 -1.16 -22.50 2.93
N LYS A 43 -0.50 -22.81 4.06
CA LYS A 43 -1.11 -22.61 5.37
C LYS A 43 -1.09 -21.12 5.70
N ARG A 44 -2.25 -20.56 6.05
CA ARG A 44 -2.37 -19.17 6.50
C ARG A 44 -2.94 -19.12 7.91
N ASN A 45 -2.41 -18.21 8.72
CA ASN A 45 -2.95 -17.94 10.05
C ASN A 45 -4.33 -17.27 9.91
N GLY A 46 -5.28 -17.71 10.72
CA GLY A 46 -6.63 -17.15 10.75
C GLY A 46 -7.71 -18.23 10.78
N LYS A 47 -8.96 -17.79 10.71
CA LYS A 47 -10.14 -18.65 10.61
C LYS A 47 -10.82 -18.35 9.29
N VAL A 48 -11.19 -19.41 8.56
CA VAL A 48 -11.93 -19.30 7.30
C VAL A 48 -13.20 -20.11 7.44
N LEU A 49 -14.32 -19.56 7.01
CA LEU A 49 -15.58 -20.29 6.91
C LEU A 49 -15.53 -21.16 5.64
N ILE A 50 -15.40 -22.47 5.81
CA ILE A 50 -15.32 -23.44 4.72
C ILE A 50 -16.26 -24.62 4.96
N LYS A 51 -16.81 -25.19 3.88
CA LYS A 51 -17.70 -26.37 3.97
C LYS A 51 -16.95 -27.68 4.21
N THR A 52 -15.69 -27.75 3.80
CA THR A 52 -14.85 -28.96 3.87
C THR A 52 -13.43 -28.58 4.24
N GLN A 53 -12.77 -29.37 5.09
CA GLN A 53 -11.39 -29.12 5.48
C GLN A 53 -10.45 -29.19 4.27
N GLN A 54 -9.68 -28.13 4.07
CA GLN A 54 -8.71 -28.06 2.97
C GLN A 54 -7.33 -28.52 3.47
N LYS A 55 -6.70 -29.44 2.74
CA LYS A 55 -5.29 -29.81 2.98
C LYS A 55 -4.38 -28.64 2.57
N SER A 56 -3.40 -28.32 3.41
CA SER A 56 -2.33 -27.38 3.12
C SER A 56 -1.01 -28.12 2.94
N LEU A 57 -0.08 -27.50 2.22
CA LEU A 57 1.31 -27.91 2.20
C LEU A 57 1.98 -27.53 3.53
N ASP A 58 2.96 -28.33 3.95
CA ASP A 58 3.76 -28.06 5.15
C ASP A 58 4.80 -26.96 4.93
N TYR A 59 5.17 -26.70 3.68
CA TYR A 59 6.15 -25.70 3.27
C TYR A 59 5.63 -24.79 2.16
N ASP A 60 5.89 -23.49 2.31
CA ASP A 60 5.48 -22.45 1.37
C ASP A 60 6.59 -22.15 0.35
N PHE A 61 6.83 -23.10 -0.57
CA PHE A 61 7.78 -22.89 -1.66
C PHE A 61 7.12 -22.29 -2.90
N ALA A 62 7.78 -21.32 -3.53
CA ALA A 62 7.28 -20.64 -4.74
C ALA A 62 7.01 -21.61 -5.90
N ILE A 63 7.78 -22.69 -6.03
CA ILE A 63 7.58 -23.71 -7.07
C ILE A 63 6.24 -24.46 -6.94
N PHE A 64 5.64 -24.48 -5.75
CA PHE A 64 4.33 -25.08 -5.52
C PHE A 64 3.19 -24.06 -5.65
N SER A 65 3.50 -22.80 -5.96
CA SER A 65 2.52 -21.74 -6.10
C SER A 65 1.94 -21.69 -7.52
N ASN A 66 0.69 -21.26 -7.63
CA ASN A 66 0.04 -20.89 -8.89
C ASN A 66 0.37 -19.46 -9.31
N GLY A 67 1.28 -18.79 -8.61
CA GLY A 67 1.62 -17.39 -8.79
C GLY A 67 1.77 -16.66 -7.46
N GLN A 68 1.93 -15.34 -7.55
CA GLN A 68 2.09 -14.46 -6.40
C GLN A 68 1.19 -13.24 -6.59
N ILE A 69 0.51 -12.83 -5.53
CA ILE A 69 -0.16 -11.53 -5.48
C ILE A 69 0.73 -10.49 -4.83
N ILE A 70 0.62 -9.27 -5.32
CA ILE A 70 1.29 -8.09 -4.79
C ILE A 70 0.19 -7.08 -4.43
N PRO A 71 -0.09 -6.89 -3.13
CA PRO A 71 -1.00 -5.84 -2.69
C PRO A 71 -0.26 -4.50 -2.67
N HIS A 72 -0.85 -3.50 -3.32
CA HIS A 72 -0.37 -2.12 -3.32
C HIS A 72 -1.47 -1.21 -2.77
N GLY A 73 -1.13 -0.42 -1.76
CA GLY A 73 -2.05 0.49 -1.08
C GLY A 73 -1.70 1.95 -1.31
N ILE A 74 -2.72 2.78 -1.49
CA ILE A 74 -2.66 4.24 -1.44
C ILE A 74 -3.65 4.70 -0.38
N TYR A 75 -3.17 5.46 0.61
CA TYR A 75 -4.01 6.02 1.67
C TYR A 75 -3.92 7.54 1.65
N ASP A 76 -5.05 8.21 1.48
CA ASP A 76 -5.18 9.67 1.60
C ASP A 76 -5.49 10.05 3.05
N ALA A 77 -4.49 10.60 3.74
CA ALA A 77 -4.62 11.05 5.13
C ALA A 77 -5.51 12.30 5.29
N THR A 78 -5.78 13.04 4.21
CA THR A 78 -6.67 14.21 4.24
C THR A 78 -8.13 13.83 4.07
N GLY A 79 -8.41 12.84 3.22
CA GLY A 79 -9.73 12.28 2.99
C GLY A 79 -10.11 11.16 3.94
N ASN A 80 -9.14 10.54 4.63
CA ASN A 80 -9.30 9.28 5.34
C ASN A 80 -9.89 8.18 4.43
N VAL A 81 -9.32 8.04 3.24
CA VAL A 81 -9.74 7.07 2.23
C VAL A 81 -8.56 6.19 1.86
N GLU A 82 -8.80 4.89 1.79
CA GLU A 82 -7.84 3.91 1.31
C GLU A 82 -8.25 3.34 -0.05
N TYR A 83 -7.25 3.06 -0.87
CA TYR A 83 -7.37 2.38 -2.14
C TYR A 83 -6.34 1.25 -2.19
N VAL A 84 -6.80 0.04 -2.44
CA VAL A 84 -5.94 -1.14 -2.53
C VAL A 84 -6.13 -1.80 -3.89
N THR A 85 -5.01 -2.04 -4.57
CA THR A 85 -4.96 -2.83 -5.79
C THR A 85 -4.22 -4.12 -5.51
N ILE A 86 -4.75 -5.23 -6.01
CA ILE A 86 -4.11 -6.54 -5.96
C ILE A 86 -3.70 -6.91 -7.38
N SER A 87 -2.40 -7.06 -7.63
CA SER A 87 -1.90 -7.51 -8.94
C SER A 87 -1.23 -8.88 -8.85
N THR A 88 -1.30 -9.63 -9.95
CA THR A 88 -0.49 -10.83 -10.17
C THR A 88 0.77 -10.53 -11.00
N SER A 89 0.94 -9.28 -11.45
CA SER A 89 2.12 -8.79 -12.16
C SER A 89 3.24 -8.38 -11.20
N HIS A 90 4.41 -8.07 -11.76
CA HIS A 90 5.55 -7.55 -11.00
C HIS A 90 5.26 -6.18 -10.36
N ASP A 91 5.89 -5.95 -9.20
CA ASP A 91 5.92 -4.65 -8.53
C ASP A 91 6.93 -3.75 -9.25
N ALA A 92 6.44 -2.95 -10.19
CA ALA A 92 7.24 -2.06 -11.01
C ALA A 92 6.78 -0.62 -10.83
N SER A 93 7.69 0.35 -11.03
CA SER A 93 7.38 1.79 -10.97
C SER A 93 6.20 2.17 -11.85
N LYS A 94 6.08 1.56 -13.04
CA LYS A 94 4.95 1.75 -13.94
C LYS A 94 3.60 1.39 -13.29
N PHE A 95 3.54 0.28 -12.56
CA PHE A 95 2.33 -0.14 -11.87
C PHE A 95 1.94 0.88 -10.79
N VAL A 96 2.92 1.39 -10.02
CA VAL A 96 2.68 2.43 -9.01
C VAL A 96 2.13 3.70 -9.68
N CYS A 97 2.74 4.17 -10.77
CA CYS A 97 2.27 5.35 -11.51
C CYS A 97 0.86 5.16 -12.07
N ASP A 98 0.55 3.98 -12.63
CA ASP A 98 -0.77 3.67 -13.19
C ASP A 98 -1.84 3.71 -12.06
N ASN A 99 -1.52 3.23 -10.86
CA ASN A 99 -2.41 3.31 -9.69
C ASN A 99 -2.60 4.75 -9.19
N ILE A 100 -1.52 5.55 -9.09
CA ILE A 100 -1.60 6.97 -8.73
C ILE A 100 -2.49 7.71 -9.73
N HIS A 101 -2.29 7.49 -11.03
CA HIS A 101 -3.13 8.09 -12.05
C HIS A 101 -4.60 7.70 -11.89
N ASN A 102 -4.89 6.42 -11.62
CA ASN A 102 -6.25 5.92 -11.45
C ASN A 102 -6.98 6.55 -10.26
N VAL A 103 -6.32 6.71 -9.10
CA VAL A 103 -6.96 7.29 -7.91
C VAL A 103 -7.31 8.76 -8.09
N PHE A 104 -6.48 9.53 -8.80
CA PHE A 104 -6.79 10.92 -9.14
C PHE A 104 -7.85 11.03 -10.24
N LYS A 105 -7.73 10.23 -11.31
CA LYS A 105 -8.67 10.26 -12.43
C LYS A 105 -10.11 9.94 -12.00
N ASN A 106 -10.27 8.98 -11.09
CA ASN A 106 -11.59 8.56 -10.61
C ASN A 106 -12.02 9.27 -9.33
N SER A 107 -11.31 10.32 -8.90
CA SER A 107 -11.61 11.08 -7.68
C SER A 107 -11.77 10.19 -6.43
N ILE A 108 -11.00 9.11 -6.35
CA ILE A 108 -10.99 8.20 -5.20
C ILE A 108 -10.32 8.91 -4.00
N ILE A 109 -9.29 9.70 -4.27
CA ILE A 109 -8.62 10.57 -3.30
C ILE A 109 -8.91 12.03 -3.62
N ARG A 110 -8.75 12.91 -2.63
CA ARG A 110 -9.01 14.34 -2.81
C ARG A 110 -8.07 14.96 -3.86
N SER A 111 -8.56 15.99 -4.54
CA SER A 111 -7.81 16.81 -5.48
C SER A 111 -8.11 18.27 -5.19
N ILE A 112 -7.12 19.16 -5.35
CA ILE A 112 -7.30 20.61 -5.23
C ILE A 112 -8.00 21.18 -6.48
N CYS A 113 -7.89 20.51 -7.63
CA CYS A 113 -8.33 21.05 -8.92
C CYS A 113 -9.81 20.79 -9.27
N SER A 114 -10.70 20.69 -8.28
CA SER A 114 -12.14 20.51 -8.51
C SER A 114 -12.86 21.84 -8.64
#